data_AF-A0A534K145-F1
#
_entry.id   AF-A0A534K145-F1
#
_cell.length_a   1.000
_cell.length_b   1.000
_cell.length_c   1.000
_cell.angle_alpha   90.00
_cell.angle_beta   90.00
_cell.angle_gamma   90.00
#
_symmetry.space_group_name_H-M   'P 1'
#
loop_
_entity.id
_entity.type
_entity.pdbx_description
1 polymer ?
#
loop_
_entity_poly.entity_id
_entity_poly.type
_entity_poly.pdbx_seq_one_letter_code
_entity_poly.pdbx_strand_id
1 'polypeptide(L)'
;MERIASAIERILRDYGGASYRQYRNLVRDLDVVAADVTRLEKEKALHPKFVRTLDASLLRIRKRDFFLGRRLVDRLGKVRAQARERDRLLADYREGYKEIEREIARLKAERDRLRTVRKPPMSETDVERVRTMLRDANTAINAAIIAELHGVPCHLALPTFLEGSRDRRLLLPPIPEEDALTLFVLLSDVGPMRDAFGNRGVHGLLEALSYSDAKLAHLVGDGRPLRAALNANLPWLKAITAPGNLLPQLGIDLSLDALRERTESLQRFAEHLHDAGEARDRIRAVAERISAGDLAKAQDADRGYRVSGEAARRAWEGTLDPAIREVERDLDRAAKDLASLSPPDRLA
;
A
#
# COMPACT_ATOMS: atom_id res chain seq x y z
N MET A 1 43.34 -25.39 23.28
CA MET A 1 42.94 -26.71 23.83
C MET A 1 42.93 -27.84 22.82
N GLU A 2 42.14 -27.81 21.73
CA GLU A 2 42.14 -28.90 20.72
C GLU A 2 43.54 -29.20 20.18
N ARG A 3 44.29 -28.15 19.84
CA ARG A 3 45.70 -28.28 19.40
C ARG A 3 46.59 -28.97 20.45
N ILE A 4 46.41 -28.67 21.73
CA ILE A 4 47.17 -29.29 22.84
C ILE A 4 46.76 -30.75 23.03
N ALA A 5 45.46 -31.03 23.06
CA ALA A 5 44.95 -32.40 23.22
C ALA A 5 45.39 -33.29 22.06
N SER A 6 45.28 -32.82 20.81
CA SER A 6 45.76 -33.54 19.63
C SER A 6 47.29 -33.69 19.61
N ALA A 7 48.04 -32.71 20.10
CA ALA A 7 49.49 -32.84 20.26
C ALA A 7 49.86 -33.90 21.30
N ILE A 8 49.14 -33.96 22.43
CA ILE A 8 49.33 -35.00 23.45
C ILE A 8 48.92 -36.38 22.91
N GLU A 9 47.79 -36.50 22.20
CA GLU A 9 47.37 -37.75 21.56
C GLU A 9 48.38 -38.25 20.52
N ARG A 10 48.96 -37.33 19.74
CA ARG A 10 50.06 -37.65 18.81
C ARG A 10 51.28 -38.18 19.57
N ILE A 11 51.69 -37.53 20.65
CA ILE A 11 52.79 -37.99 21.51
C ILE A 11 52.48 -39.39 22.10
N LEU A 12 51.26 -39.61 22.60
CA LEU A 12 50.84 -40.90 23.15
C LEU A 12 50.85 -42.01 22.08
N ARG A 13 50.51 -41.69 20.83
CA ARG A 13 50.52 -42.62 19.69
C ARG A 13 51.94 -42.94 19.23
N ASP A 14 52.76 -41.92 19.05
CA ASP A 14 54.10 -42.04 18.46
C ASP A 14 55.10 -42.68 19.44
N TYR A 15 54.89 -42.51 20.75
CA TYR A 15 55.82 -42.97 21.79
C TYR A 15 55.26 -44.04 22.73
N GLY A 16 53.99 -44.44 22.59
CA GLY A 16 53.32 -45.42 23.46
C GLY A 16 53.92 -46.84 23.43
N GLY A 17 54.74 -47.17 22.42
CA GLY A 17 55.47 -48.44 22.28
C GLY A 17 56.97 -48.27 21.98
N ALA A 18 57.54 -47.09 22.24
CA ALA A 18 58.85 -46.69 21.75
C ALA A 18 60.05 -47.24 22.56
N SER A 19 61.19 -47.42 21.87
CA SER A 19 62.47 -47.87 22.45
C SER A 19 63.24 -46.74 23.15
N TYR A 20 64.25 -47.09 23.97
CA TYR A 20 65.02 -46.13 24.80
C TYR A 20 65.65 -44.97 23.98
N ARG A 21 65.98 -45.19 22.70
CA ARG A 21 66.58 -44.17 21.81
C ARG A 21 65.60 -43.07 21.37
N GLN A 22 64.29 -43.31 21.43
CA GLN A 22 63.26 -42.36 21.02
C GLN A 22 62.85 -41.39 22.17
N TYR A 23 63.38 -41.61 23.39
CA TYR A 23 63.04 -40.83 24.58
C TYR A 23 63.47 -39.35 24.51
N ARG A 24 64.60 -39.05 23.85
CA ARG A 24 65.07 -37.67 23.68
C ARG A 24 64.07 -36.81 22.90
N ASN A 25 63.39 -37.41 21.91
CA ASN A 25 62.38 -36.72 21.11
C ASN A 25 61.06 -36.58 21.88
N LEU A 26 60.68 -37.58 22.70
CA LEU A 26 59.51 -37.50 23.60
C LEU A 26 59.60 -36.30 24.55
N VAL A 27 60.74 -36.11 25.23
CA VAL A 27 60.90 -35.00 26.19
C VAL A 27 60.81 -33.66 25.48
N ARG A 28 61.47 -33.51 24.32
CA ARG A 28 61.39 -32.31 23.51
C ARG A 28 59.95 -32.00 23.09
N ASP A 29 59.23 -33.00 22.60
CA ASP A 29 57.86 -32.81 22.11
C ASP A 29 56.88 -32.49 23.27
N LEU A 30 57.12 -33.07 24.46
CA LEU A 30 56.38 -32.71 25.69
C LEU A 30 56.67 -31.28 26.14
N ASP A 31 57.92 -30.83 26.09
CA ASP A 31 58.31 -29.48 26.49
C ASP A 31 57.71 -28.42 25.56
N VAL A 32 57.57 -28.72 24.26
CA VAL A 32 56.83 -27.86 23.30
C VAL A 32 55.37 -27.72 23.70
N VAL A 33 54.69 -28.83 24.04
CA VAL A 33 53.30 -28.78 24.49
C VAL A 33 53.16 -28.07 25.84
N ALA A 34 54.10 -28.28 26.78
CA ALA A 34 54.10 -27.60 28.07
C ALA A 34 54.28 -26.08 27.92
N ALA A 35 55.13 -25.64 26.99
CA ALA A 35 55.29 -24.23 26.66
C ALA A 35 53.99 -23.63 26.09
N ASP A 36 53.27 -24.38 25.27
CA ASP A 36 51.96 -23.97 24.76
C ASP A 36 50.90 -23.86 25.86
N VAL A 37 50.87 -24.80 26.81
CA VAL A 37 49.99 -24.73 28.00
C VAL A 37 50.32 -23.49 28.84
N THR A 38 51.60 -23.26 29.12
CA THR A 38 52.08 -22.12 29.92
C THR A 38 51.75 -20.79 29.27
N ARG A 39 51.91 -20.68 27.94
CA ARG A 39 51.53 -19.49 27.18
C ARG A 39 50.03 -19.21 27.31
N LEU A 40 49.20 -20.22 27.09
CA LEU A 40 47.74 -20.07 27.14
C LEU A 40 47.21 -19.85 28.57
N GLU A 41 47.93 -20.30 29.59
CA GLU A 41 47.66 -19.92 30.99
C GLU A 41 47.95 -18.42 31.23
N LYS A 42 49.11 -17.93 30.79
CA LYS A 42 49.48 -16.50 30.91
C LYS A 42 48.50 -15.58 30.19
N GLU A 43 48.00 -16.01 29.04
CA GLU A 43 46.96 -15.31 28.27
C GLU A 43 45.55 -15.43 28.90
N LYS A 44 45.42 -16.14 30.04
CA LYS A 44 44.14 -16.48 30.70
C LYS A 44 43.13 -17.16 29.78
N ALA A 45 43.61 -17.78 28.70
CA ALA A 45 42.80 -18.49 27.72
C ALA A 45 42.40 -19.90 28.20
N LEU A 46 43.02 -20.39 29.29
CA LEU A 46 42.71 -21.69 29.92
C LEU A 46 42.31 -21.52 31.38
N HIS A 47 41.23 -22.21 31.76
CA HIS A 47 40.81 -22.26 33.17
C HIS A 47 41.89 -22.99 34.02
N PRO A 48 42.24 -22.51 35.23
CA PRO A 48 43.32 -23.08 36.05
C PRO A 48 43.18 -24.59 36.34
N LYS A 49 41.93 -25.08 36.46
CA LYS A 49 41.64 -26.52 36.64
C LYS A 49 42.06 -27.36 35.42
N PHE A 50 41.98 -26.81 34.21
CA PHE A 50 42.41 -27.48 32.98
C PHE A 50 43.92 -27.48 32.84
N VAL A 51 44.58 -26.36 33.17
CA VAL A 51 46.04 -26.26 33.22
C VAL A 51 46.62 -27.33 34.14
N ARG A 52 46.14 -27.40 35.40
CA ARG A 52 46.56 -28.42 36.37
C ARG A 52 46.41 -29.86 35.86
N THR A 53 45.33 -30.14 35.13
CA THR A 53 45.07 -31.50 34.62
C THR A 53 45.96 -31.81 33.41
N LEU A 54 46.23 -30.82 32.55
CA LEU A 54 47.16 -30.95 31.44
C LEU A 54 48.60 -31.14 31.93
N ASP A 55 49.05 -30.34 32.91
CA ASP A 55 50.37 -30.48 33.51
C ASP A 55 50.54 -31.83 34.19
N ALA A 56 49.52 -32.29 34.92
CA ALA A 56 49.52 -33.63 35.51
C ALA A 56 49.58 -34.73 34.43
N SER A 57 48.91 -34.54 33.29
CA SER A 57 48.97 -35.47 32.16
C SER A 57 50.36 -35.50 31.54
N LEU A 58 50.94 -34.34 31.23
CA LEU A 58 52.28 -34.20 30.67
C LEU A 58 53.35 -34.78 31.61
N LEU A 59 53.22 -34.55 32.91
CA LEU A 59 54.12 -35.13 33.93
C LEU A 59 54.01 -36.66 33.98
N ARG A 60 52.81 -37.22 33.88
CA ARG A 60 52.60 -38.69 33.83
C ARG A 60 53.21 -39.29 32.57
N ILE A 61 53.02 -38.64 31.42
CA ILE A 61 53.61 -39.07 30.15
C ILE A 61 55.15 -38.98 30.21
N ARG A 62 55.71 -37.91 30.79
CA ARG A 62 57.15 -37.75 31.02
C ARG A 62 57.74 -38.87 31.89
N LYS A 63 56.98 -39.32 32.89
CA LYS A 63 57.29 -40.46 33.77
C LYS A 63 56.96 -41.82 33.14
N ARG A 64 56.60 -41.86 31.85
CA ARG A 64 56.29 -43.08 31.05
C ARG A 64 55.00 -43.79 31.47
N ASP A 65 54.14 -43.12 32.21
CA ASP A 65 52.80 -43.58 32.56
C ASP A 65 51.80 -43.08 31.51
N PHE A 66 51.91 -43.64 30.31
CA PHE A 66 51.10 -43.25 29.15
C PHE A 66 49.61 -43.56 29.37
N PHE A 67 49.30 -44.61 30.14
CA PHE A 67 47.93 -44.97 30.48
C PHE A 67 47.25 -43.91 31.34
N LEU A 68 47.86 -43.49 32.46
CA LEU A 68 47.27 -42.44 33.29
C LEU A 68 47.31 -41.08 32.60
N GLY A 69 48.36 -40.79 31.82
CA GLY A 69 48.43 -39.60 30.98
C GLY A 69 47.24 -39.50 30.02
N ARG A 70 46.95 -40.58 29.28
CA ARG A 70 45.80 -40.66 28.37
C ARG A 70 44.47 -40.49 29.11
N ARG A 71 44.29 -41.19 30.22
CA ARG A 71 43.05 -41.14 31.02
C ARG A 71 42.73 -39.73 31.55
N LEU A 72 43.76 -38.94 31.89
CA LEU A 72 43.60 -37.56 32.35
C LEU A 72 43.22 -36.61 31.21
N VAL A 73 43.80 -36.77 30.02
CA VAL A 73 43.41 -36.02 28.81
C VAL A 73 41.99 -36.38 28.37
N ASP A 74 41.64 -37.67 28.36
CA ASP A 74 40.28 -38.13 28.02
C ASP A 74 39.22 -37.54 28.98
N ARG A 75 39.56 -37.40 30.27
CA ARG A 75 38.69 -36.75 31.26
C ARG A 75 38.43 -35.28 30.93
N LEU A 76 39.44 -34.55 30.44
CA LEU A 76 39.27 -33.17 29.96
C LEU A 76 38.39 -33.09 28.71
N GLY A 77 38.56 -34.05 27.78
CA GLY A 77 37.72 -34.19 26.59
C GLY A 77 36.24 -34.31 26.95
N LYS A 78 35.90 -35.16 27.92
CA LYS A 78 34.52 -35.35 28.40
C LYS A 78 33.93 -34.07 29.01
N VAL A 79 34.67 -33.39 29.89
CA VAL A 79 34.19 -32.13 30.53
C VAL A 79 33.93 -31.05 29.49
N ARG A 80 34.75 -30.97 28.44
CA ARG A 80 34.54 -30.00 27.35
C ARG A 80 33.36 -30.35 26.46
N ALA A 81 33.17 -31.63 26.13
CA ALA A 81 32.00 -32.06 25.38
C ALA A 81 30.71 -31.70 26.14
N GLN A 82 30.69 -31.91 27.45
CA GLN A 82 29.59 -31.47 28.33
C GLN A 82 29.39 -29.95 28.33
N ALA A 83 30.47 -29.17 28.39
CA ALA A 83 30.38 -27.71 28.33
C ALA A 83 29.84 -27.21 26.99
N ARG A 84 30.30 -27.78 25.86
CA ARG A 84 29.78 -27.46 24.52
C ARG A 84 28.31 -27.81 24.38
N GLU A 85 27.90 -28.96 24.88
CA GLU A 85 26.51 -29.38 24.85
C GLU A 85 25.64 -28.46 25.70
N ARG A 86 26.10 -28.09 26.90
CA ARG A 86 25.42 -27.09 27.74
C ARG A 86 25.29 -25.76 27.00
N ASP A 87 26.37 -25.24 26.41
CA ASP A 87 26.34 -23.95 25.71
C ASP A 87 25.41 -23.99 24.49
N ARG A 88 25.36 -25.13 23.78
CA ARG A 88 24.41 -25.36 22.69
C ARG A 88 22.97 -25.35 23.21
N LEU A 89 22.66 -26.13 24.25
CA LEU A 89 21.33 -26.16 24.85
C LEU A 89 20.91 -24.79 25.40
N LEU A 90 21.84 -24.02 25.97
CA LEU A 90 21.58 -22.65 26.42
C LEU A 90 21.32 -21.70 25.25
N ALA A 91 22.01 -21.86 24.11
CA ALA A 91 21.75 -21.08 22.91
C ALA A 91 20.37 -21.39 22.33
N ASP A 92 20.02 -22.67 22.19
CA ASP A 92 18.72 -23.12 21.70
C ASP A 92 17.60 -22.62 22.64
N TYR A 93 17.82 -22.68 23.95
CA TYR A 93 16.91 -22.14 24.96
C TYR A 93 16.72 -20.63 24.84
N ARG A 94 17.80 -19.87 24.64
CA ARG A 94 17.75 -18.41 24.46
C ARG A 94 16.96 -18.02 23.22
N GLU A 95 17.11 -18.76 22.13
CA GLU A 95 16.36 -18.46 20.90
C GLU A 95 14.88 -18.76 21.10
N GLY A 96 14.51 -19.93 21.64
CA GLY A 96 13.10 -20.24 21.94
C GLY A 96 12.46 -19.25 22.92
N TYR A 97 13.21 -18.79 23.93
CA TYR A 97 12.75 -17.75 24.85
C TYR A 97 12.43 -16.44 24.11
N LYS A 98 13.34 -15.99 23.23
CA LYS A 98 13.14 -14.77 22.41
C LYS A 98 12.00 -14.91 21.40
N GLU A 99 11.77 -16.10 20.85
CA GLU A 99 10.64 -16.36 19.96
C GLU A 99 9.32 -16.11 20.68
N ILE A 100 9.16 -16.63 21.90
CA ILE A 100 7.95 -16.40 22.71
C ILE A 100 7.82 -14.91 23.07
N GLU A 101 8.89 -14.21 23.42
CA GLU A 101 8.86 -12.76 23.66
C GLU A 101 8.39 -11.96 22.43
N ARG A 102 8.91 -12.31 21.24
CA ARG A 102 8.49 -11.70 19.97
C ARG A 102 7.02 -11.97 19.68
N GLU A 103 6.56 -13.19 19.95
CA GLU A 103 5.15 -13.56 19.77
C GLU A 103 4.23 -12.77 20.69
N ILE A 104 4.58 -12.63 21.98
CA ILE A 104 3.85 -11.78 22.92
C ILE A 104 3.81 -10.32 22.43
N ALA A 105 4.93 -9.78 21.96
CA ALA A 105 4.99 -8.42 21.44
C ALA A 105 4.09 -8.24 20.20
N ARG A 106 4.11 -9.22 19.28
CA ARG A 106 3.24 -9.24 18.10
C ARG A 106 1.76 -9.31 18.49
N LEU A 107 1.38 -10.22 19.39
CA LEU A 107 -0.01 -10.39 19.85
C LEU A 107 -0.53 -9.14 20.58
N LYS A 108 0.31 -8.48 21.39
CA LYS A 108 -0.04 -7.19 22.00
C LYS A 108 -0.32 -6.13 20.95
N ALA A 109 0.57 -5.97 19.97
CA ALA A 109 0.40 -5.01 18.89
C ALA A 109 -0.86 -5.29 18.06
N GLU A 110 -1.14 -6.55 17.76
CA GLU A 110 -2.35 -6.93 17.02
C GLU A 110 -3.63 -6.68 17.82
N ARG A 111 -3.68 -7.05 19.11
CA ARG A 111 -4.81 -6.73 19.99
C ARG A 111 -5.07 -5.23 20.03
N ASP A 112 -4.02 -4.43 20.23
CA ASP A 112 -4.13 -2.99 20.33
C ASP A 112 -4.60 -2.38 19.00
N ARG A 113 -4.08 -2.88 17.87
CA ARG A 113 -4.57 -2.51 16.54
C ARG A 113 -6.06 -2.83 16.37
N LEU A 114 -6.49 -4.05 16.65
CA LEU A 114 -7.89 -4.48 16.48
C LEU A 114 -8.84 -3.64 17.37
N ARG A 115 -8.45 -3.31 18.59
CA ARG A 115 -9.25 -2.47 19.51
C ARG A 115 -9.42 -1.02 19.04
N THR A 116 -8.54 -0.52 18.17
CA THR A 116 -8.69 0.83 17.59
C THR A 116 -9.66 0.87 16.41
N VAL A 117 -10.01 -0.28 15.83
CA VAL A 117 -10.89 -0.35 14.67
C VAL A 117 -12.32 -0.05 15.11
N ARG A 118 -12.89 1.01 14.53
CA ARG A 118 -14.30 1.37 14.73
C ARG A 118 -15.17 0.64 13.72
N LYS A 119 -16.38 0.26 14.13
CA LYS A 119 -17.41 -0.25 13.21
C LYS A 119 -17.75 0.82 12.16
N PRO A 120 -17.59 0.55 10.85
CA PRO A 120 -18.01 1.46 9.80
C PRO A 120 -19.52 1.78 9.90
N PRO A 121 -19.96 2.98 9.51
CA PRO A 121 -21.38 3.36 9.58
C PRO A 121 -22.25 2.69 8.49
N MET A 122 -21.65 2.06 7.48
CA MET A 122 -22.34 1.30 6.45
C MET A 122 -21.49 0.14 5.93
N SER A 123 -22.14 -0.80 5.23
CA SER A 123 -21.47 -1.96 4.63
C SER A 123 -20.62 -1.57 3.41
N GLU A 124 -19.61 -2.39 3.07
CA GLU A 124 -18.78 -2.20 1.87
C GLU A 124 -19.61 -2.27 0.57
N THR A 125 -20.67 -3.08 0.56
CA THR A 125 -21.59 -3.17 -0.57
C THR A 125 -22.44 -1.91 -0.73
N ASP A 126 -22.86 -1.27 0.35
CA ASP A 126 -23.57 0.01 0.30
C ASP A 126 -22.64 1.16 -0.13
N VAL A 127 -21.37 1.12 0.29
CA VAL A 127 -20.34 2.05 -0.22
C VAL A 127 -20.19 1.91 -1.74
N GLU A 128 -20.15 0.68 -2.27
CA GLU A 128 -20.04 0.47 -3.72
C GLU A 128 -21.30 0.89 -4.48
N ARG A 129 -22.50 0.72 -3.89
CA ARG A 129 -23.75 1.26 -4.46
C ARG A 129 -23.68 2.78 -4.60
N VAL A 130 -23.15 3.46 -3.59
CA VAL A 130 -22.91 4.91 -3.63
C VAL A 130 -21.90 5.29 -4.72
N ARG A 131 -20.77 4.57 -4.82
CA ARG A 131 -19.77 4.79 -5.89
C ARG A 131 -20.39 4.62 -7.28
N THR A 132 -21.22 3.60 -7.45
CA THR A 132 -21.93 3.34 -8.71
C THR A 132 -22.93 4.45 -9.02
N MET A 133 -23.72 4.91 -8.05
CA MET A 133 -24.64 6.04 -8.24
C MET A 133 -23.90 7.31 -8.71
N LEU A 134 -22.75 7.64 -8.12
CA LEU A 134 -21.95 8.81 -8.53
C LEU A 134 -21.42 8.63 -9.97
N ARG A 135 -20.96 7.42 -10.31
CA ARG A 135 -20.48 7.08 -11.65
C ARG A 135 -21.60 7.14 -12.70
N ASP A 136 -22.78 6.65 -12.35
CA ASP A 136 -23.97 6.67 -13.21
C ASP A 136 -24.41 8.12 -13.47
N ALA A 137 -24.41 8.98 -12.44
CA ALA A 137 -24.71 10.40 -12.61
C ALA A 137 -23.72 11.09 -13.55
N ASN A 138 -22.41 10.85 -13.39
CA ASN A 138 -21.37 11.36 -14.29
C ASN A 138 -21.57 10.86 -15.74
N THR A 139 -21.95 9.59 -15.90
CA THR A 139 -22.15 8.97 -17.21
C THR A 139 -23.39 9.54 -17.89
N ALA A 140 -24.50 9.67 -17.16
CA ALA A 140 -25.76 10.20 -17.66
C ALA A 140 -25.62 11.66 -18.10
N ILE A 141 -24.95 12.52 -17.31
CA ILE A 141 -24.78 13.93 -17.70
C ILE A 141 -23.84 14.09 -18.90
N ASN A 142 -22.79 13.29 -19.00
CA ASN A 142 -21.91 13.28 -20.18
C ASN A 142 -22.67 12.81 -21.43
N ALA A 143 -23.51 11.79 -21.32
CA ALA A 143 -24.36 11.33 -22.41
C ALA A 143 -25.37 12.41 -22.84
N ALA A 144 -25.98 13.13 -21.88
CA ALA A 144 -26.90 14.22 -22.16
C ALA A 144 -26.21 15.38 -22.89
N ILE A 145 -24.97 15.74 -22.53
CA ILE A 145 -24.17 16.74 -23.27
C ILE A 145 -23.96 16.33 -24.72
N ILE A 146 -23.58 15.06 -24.95
CA ILE A 146 -23.35 14.56 -26.30
C ILE A 146 -24.66 14.62 -27.10
N ALA A 147 -25.77 14.17 -26.51
CA ALA A 147 -27.08 14.26 -27.13
C ALA A 147 -27.48 15.72 -27.45
N GLU A 148 -27.20 16.66 -26.55
CA GLU A 148 -27.44 18.09 -26.74
C GLU A 148 -26.64 18.63 -27.95
N LEU A 149 -25.33 18.36 -28.01
CA LEU A 149 -24.47 18.88 -29.07
C LEU A 149 -24.76 18.27 -30.45
N HIS A 150 -25.26 17.04 -30.51
CA HIS A 150 -25.55 16.34 -31.75
C HIS A 150 -27.01 16.48 -32.23
N GLY A 151 -27.97 16.33 -31.31
CA GLY A 151 -29.38 16.17 -31.61
C GLY A 151 -30.20 17.45 -31.46
N VAL A 152 -29.79 18.37 -30.60
CA VAL A 152 -30.53 19.62 -30.37
C VAL A 152 -30.08 20.68 -31.38
N PRO A 153 -31.02 21.42 -32.01
CA PRO A 153 -30.69 22.55 -32.87
C PRO A 153 -29.69 23.51 -32.22
N CYS A 154 -28.63 23.91 -32.93
CA CYS A 154 -27.55 24.71 -32.36
C CYS A 154 -28.01 26.09 -31.88
N HIS A 155 -29.07 26.66 -32.47
CA HIS A 155 -29.69 27.90 -31.98
C HIS A 155 -30.35 27.77 -30.59
N LEU A 156 -30.63 26.54 -30.14
CA LEU A 156 -31.16 26.22 -28.82
C LEU A 156 -30.08 25.67 -27.88
N ALA A 157 -29.18 24.81 -28.38
CA ALA A 157 -28.14 24.19 -27.58
C ALA A 157 -27.05 25.18 -27.14
N LEU A 158 -26.56 26.04 -28.05
CA LEU A 158 -25.42 26.93 -27.76
C LEU A 158 -25.71 27.93 -26.62
N PRO A 159 -26.90 28.54 -26.50
CA PRO A 159 -27.28 29.33 -25.32
C PRO A 159 -27.08 28.60 -23.99
N THR A 160 -27.40 27.30 -23.90
CA THR A 160 -27.20 26.50 -22.68
C THR A 160 -25.72 26.38 -22.32
N PHE A 161 -24.85 26.12 -23.29
CA PHE A 161 -23.40 26.07 -23.06
C PHE A 161 -22.81 27.45 -22.75
N LEU A 162 -23.36 28.52 -23.33
CA LEU A 162 -22.99 29.89 -23.01
C LEU A 162 -23.29 30.19 -21.54
N GLU A 163 -24.51 29.91 -21.09
CA GLU A 163 -24.92 30.11 -19.71
C GLU A 163 -24.10 29.25 -18.74
N GLY A 164 -23.91 27.97 -19.06
CA GLY A 164 -23.06 27.08 -18.28
C GLY A 164 -21.61 27.57 -18.16
N SER A 165 -21.06 28.17 -19.22
CA SER A 165 -19.70 28.72 -19.21
C SER A 165 -19.53 29.93 -18.26
N ARG A 166 -20.63 30.51 -17.75
CA ARG A 166 -20.60 31.54 -16.69
C ARG A 166 -20.38 30.94 -15.31
N ASP A 167 -20.79 29.69 -15.10
CA ASP A 167 -20.55 28.99 -13.84
C ASP A 167 -19.12 28.42 -13.83
N ARG A 168 -18.21 29.12 -13.14
CA ARG A 168 -16.79 28.72 -13.01
C ARG A 168 -16.57 27.37 -12.31
N ARG A 169 -17.61 26.81 -11.69
CA ARG A 169 -17.55 25.47 -11.09
C ARG A 169 -17.71 24.38 -12.15
N LEU A 170 -18.30 24.72 -13.29
CA LEU A 170 -18.30 23.87 -14.49
C LEU A 170 -16.96 24.02 -15.22
N LEU A 171 -16.48 22.95 -15.84
CA LEU A 171 -15.20 22.95 -16.57
C LEU A 171 -15.39 23.41 -18.03
N LEU A 172 -16.43 24.21 -18.28
CA LEU A 172 -16.77 24.71 -19.59
C LEU A 172 -15.78 25.82 -20.01
N PRO A 173 -15.42 25.89 -21.30
CA PRO A 173 -14.48 26.88 -21.81
C PRO A 173 -15.06 28.31 -21.67
N PRO A 174 -14.20 29.32 -21.47
CA PRO A 174 -14.64 30.70 -21.32
C PRO A 174 -15.35 31.22 -22.58
N ILE A 175 -16.26 32.17 -22.36
CA ILE A 175 -17.17 32.69 -23.37
C ILE A 175 -16.52 33.81 -24.20
N PRO A 176 -16.64 33.80 -25.54
CA PRO A 176 -16.38 34.97 -26.38
C PRO A 176 -17.66 35.83 -26.51
N GLU A 177 -17.98 36.67 -25.51
CA GLU A 177 -19.32 37.25 -25.33
C GLU A 177 -19.83 38.07 -26.54
N GLU A 178 -19.02 38.99 -27.08
CA GLU A 178 -19.41 39.83 -28.22
C GLU A 178 -19.58 39.01 -29.52
N ASP A 179 -18.68 38.06 -29.75
CA ASP A 179 -18.70 37.21 -30.95
C ASP A 179 -19.83 36.16 -30.90
N ALA A 180 -20.14 35.63 -29.70
CA ALA A 180 -21.19 34.63 -29.51
C ALA A 180 -22.58 35.21 -29.77
N LEU A 181 -22.83 36.47 -29.36
CA LEU A 181 -24.10 37.16 -29.64
C LEU A 181 -24.36 37.28 -31.15
N THR A 182 -23.33 37.64 -31.92
CA THR A 182 -23.42 37.74 -33.38
C THR A 182 -23.80 36.39 -34.00
N LEU A 183 -23.19 35.30 -33.52
CA LEU A 183 -23.51 33.96 -33.98
C LEU A 183 -24.95 33.57 -33.64
N PHE A 184 -25.45 33.88 -32.45
CA PHE A 184 -26.83 33.53 -32.06
C PHE A 184 -27.87 34.29 -32.87
N VAL A 185 -27.68 35.59 -33.10
CA VAL A 185 -28.59 36.37 -33.95
C VAL A 185 -28.72 35.71 -35.34
N LEU A 186 -27.58 35.34 -35.96
CA LEU A 186 -27.57 34.67 -37.27
C LEU A 186 -28.28 33.30 -37.27
N LEU A 187 -28.25 32.56 -36.17
CA LEU A 187 -28.82 31.22 -36.06
C LEU A 187 -30.28 31.21 -35.58
N SER A 188 -30.72 32.25 -34.87
CA SER A 188 -32.05 32.36 -34.28
C SER A 188 -33.06 33.09 -35.18
N ASP A 189 -32.59 34.01 -36.02
CA ASP A 189 -33.45 34.77 -36.92
C ASP A 189 -34.13 33.85 -37.96
N VAL A 190 -35.42 34.07 -38.19
CA VAL A 190 -36.18 33.31 -39.19
C VAL A 190 -35.64 33.64 -40.58
N GLY A 191 -35.10 32.64 -41.28
CA GLY A 191 -34.55 32.82 -42.62
C GLY A 191 -33.58 31.71 -43.04
N PRO A 192 -32.94 31.86 -44.21
CA PRO A 192 -32.11 30.83 -44.82
C PRO A 192 -30.98 30.31 -43.91
N MET A 193 -30.40 31.17 -43.06
CA MET A 193 -29.34 30.79 -42.11
C MET A 193 -29.83 29.81 -41.04
N ARG A 194 -30.99 30.08 -40.45
CA ARG A 194 -31.60 29.18 -39.46
C ARG A 194 -32.00 27.86 -40.09
N ASP A 195 -32.58 27.90 -41.29
CA ASP A 195 -33.02 26.70 -42.00
C ASP A 195 -31.85 25.82 -42.42
N ALA A 196 -30.76 26.42 -42.91
CA ALA A 196 -29.58 25.70 -43.36
C ALA A 196 -28.69 25.20 -42.22
N PHE A 197 -28.56 25.96 -41.13
CA PHE A 197 -27.58 25.68 -40.06
C PHE A 197 -28.18 25.71 -38.65
N GLY A 198 -29.03 26.69 -38.32
CA GLY A 198 -29.61 26.84 -36.98
C GLY A 198 -30.38 25.61 -36.49
N ASN A 199 -31.10 24.94 -37.39
CA ASN A 199 -31.88 23.73 -37.09
C ASN A 199 -31.06 22.43 -37.00
N ARG A 200 -29.74 22.49 -37.23
CA ARG A 200 -28.82 21.35 -37.10
C ARG A 200 -28.10 21.35 -35.76
N GLY A 201 -27.57 20.21 -35.34
CA GLY A 201 -26.69 20.12 -34.18
C GLY A 201 -25.40 20.94 -34.33
N VAL A 202 -24.71 21.20 -33.22
CA VAL A 202 -23.49 22.02 -33.14
C VAL A 202 -22.36 21.45 -34.01
N HIS A 203 -22.26 20.12 -34.12
CA HIS A 203 -21.30 19.49 -35.04
C HIS A 203 -21.58 19.82 -36.51
N GLY A 204 -22.85 19.90 -36.92
CA GLY A 204 -23.24 20.31 -38.26
C GLY A 204 -22.90 21.78 -38.57
N LEU A 205 -22.80 22.61 -37.53
CA LEU A 205 -22.33 23.99 -37.64
C LEU A 205 -20.82 24.05 -37.90
N LEU A 206 -20.02 23.19 -37.24
CA LEU A 206 -18.58 23.09 -37.49
C LEU A 206 -18.27 22.57 -38.90
N GLU A 207 -19.11 21.69 -39.46
CA GLU A 207 -18.99 21.25 -40.85
C GLU A 207 -19.16 22.40 -41.85
N ALA A 208 -19.93 23.45 -41.52
CA ALA A 208 -20.14 24.60 -42.39
C ALA A 208 -18.83 25.34 -42.72
N LEU A 209 -17.83 25.27 -41.84
CA LEU A 209 -16.50 25.83 -42.07
C LEU A 209 -15.73 25.13 -43.21
N SER A 210 -16.08 23.88 -43.51
CA SER A 210 -15.48 23.12 -44.61
C SER A 210 -16.12 23.40 -45.98
N TYR A 211 -17.26 24.11 -46.01
CA TYR A 211 -17.98 24.36 -47.25
C TYR A 211 -17.29 25.43 -48.08
N SER A 212 -17.30 25.28 -49.41
CA SER A 212 -16.83 26.34 -50.32
C SER A 212 -17.76 27.55 -50.31
N ASP A 213 -17.24 28.72 -50.72
CA ASP A 213 -18.03 29.95 -50.78
C ASP A 213 -19.25 29.82 -51.69
N ALA A 214 -19.10 29.10 -52.81
CA ALA A 214 -20.20 28.79 -53.73
C ALA A 214 -21.29 27.93 -53.05
N LYS A 215 -20.91 26.96 -52.22
CA LYS A 215 -21.86 26.12 -51.49
C LYS A 215 -22.60 26.93 -50.42
N LEU A 216 -21.90 27.81 -49.71
CA LEU A 216 -22.54 28.70 -48.73
C LEU A 216 -23.48 29.69 -49.43
N ALA A 217 -23.07 30.29 -50.54
CA ALA A 217 -23.91 31.22 -51.30
C ALA A 217 -25.19 30.55 -51.84
N HIS A 218 -25.10 29.29 -52.28
CA HIS A 218 -26.27 28.51 -52.69
C HIS A 218 -27.24 28.25 -51.52
N LEU A 219 -26.73 28.00 -50.31
CA LEU A 219 -27.56 27.65 -49.16
C LEU A 219 -28.21 28.87 -48.49
N VAL A 220 -27.47 29.99 -48.41
CA VAL A 220 -27.87 31.14 -47.57
C VAL A 220 -27.71 32.50 -48.25
N GLY A 221 -27.40 32.54 -49.54
CA GLY A 221 -27.20 33.78 -50.31
C GLY A 221 -25.81 34.39 -50.08
N ASP A 222 -25.60 35.07 -48.95
CA ASP A 222 -24.28 35.58 -48.54
C ASP A 222 -23.76 34.82 -47.31
N GLY A 223 -22.78 33.96 -47.53
CA GLY A 223 -22.15 33.15 -46.47
C GLY A 223 -21.08 33.89 -45.66
N ARG A 224 -20.65 35.09 -46.06
CA ARG A 224 -19.56 35.82 -45.41
C ARG A 224 -19.84 36.14 -43.93
N PRO A 225 -21.05 36.60 -43.53
CA PRO A 225 -21.37 36.87 -42.14
C PRO A 225 -21.29 35.62 -41.26
N LEU A 226 -21.81 34.48 -41.73
CA LEU A 226 -21.73 33.21 -41.02
C LEU A 226 -20.27 32.75 -40.87
N ARG A 227 -19.47 32.82 -41.93
CA ARG A 227 -18.05 32.43 -41.84
C ARG A 227 -17.25 33.32 -40.89
N ALA A 228 -17.52 34.63 -40.87
CA ALA A 228 -16.88 35.55 -39.93
C ALA A 228 -17.25 35.19 -38.47
N ALA A 229 -18.54 35.01 -38.18
CA ALA A 229 -19.02 34.63 -36.85
C ALA A 229 -18.48 33.25 -36.41
N LEU A 230 -18.45 32.27 -37.30
CA LEU A 230 -17.91 30.95 -36.99
C LEU A 230 -16.39 30.96 -36.75
N ASN A 231 -15.63 31.75 -37.52
CA ASN A 231 -14.19 31.87 -37.31
C ASN A 231 -13.86 32.55 -35.97
N ALA A 232 -14.62 33.58 -35.59
CA ALA A 232 -14.45 34.25 -34.30
C ALA A 232 -14.76 33.32 -33.11
N ASN A 233 -15.81 32.50 -33.23
CA ASN A 233 -16.23 31.55 -32.20
C ASN A 233 -15.53 30.18 -32.27
N LEU A 234 -14.66 29.95 -33.27
CA LEU A 234 -14.09 28.63 -33.55
C LEU A 234 -13.35 28.00 -32.37
N PRO A 235 -12.52 28.73 -31.58
CA PRO A 235 -11.84 28.15 -30.44
C PRO A 235 -12.81 27.62 -29.38
N TRP A 236 -13.88 28.38 -29.11
CA TRP A 236 -14.91 28.02 -28.14
C TRP A 236 -15.75 26.83 -28.62
N LEU A 237 -16.23 26.86 -29.88
CA LEU A 237 -16.99 25.77 -30.48
C LEU A 237 -16.18 24.47 -30.53
N LYS A 238 -14.88 24.53 -30.87
CA LYS A 238 -13.99 23.37 -30.79
C LYS A 238 -13.84 22.86 -29.36
N ALA A 239 -13.75 23.74 -28.37
CA ALA A 239 -13.58 23.34 -26.98
C ALA A 239 -14.83 22.66 -26.40
N ILE A 240 -16.03 23.19 -26.67
CA ILE A 240 -17.29 22.55 -26.18
C ILE A 240 -17.62 21.25 -26.92
N THR A 241 -17.11 21.05 -28.14
CA THR A 241 -17.31 19.81 -28.91
C THR A 241 -16.15 18.82 -28.78
N ALA A 242 -15.08 19.20 -28.07
CA ALA A 242 -13.91 18.33 -27.93
C ALA A 242 -14.24 17.11 -27.06
N PRO A 243 -13.70 15.93 -27.39
CA PRO A 243 -13.82 14.76 -26.52
C PRO A 243 -13.06 15.03 -25.21
N GLY A 244 -13.79 15.21 -24.12
CA GLY A 244 -13.25 15.53 -22.80
C GLY A 244 -14.33 15.78 -21.76
N ASN A 245 -13.91 15.90 -20.50
CA ASN A 245 -14.83 16.19 -19.39
C ASN A 245 -15.08 17.71 -19.32
N LEU A 246 -16.14 18.16 -19.98
CA LEU A 246 -16.65 19.54 -19.87
C LEU A 246 -17.22 19.85 -18.47
N LEU A 247 -17.41 18.81 -17.66
CA LEU A 247 -18.04 18.89 -16.35
C LEU A 247 -17.14 18.29 -15.26
N PRO A 248 -17.20 18.84 -14.04
CA PRO A 248 -16.49 18.26 -12.90
C PRO A 248 -17.09 16.90 -12.55
N GLN A 249 -16.22 15.90 -12.36
CA GLN A 249 -16.65 14.56 -11.96
C GLN A 249 -17.06 14.54 -10.48
N LEU A 250 -18.14 13.82 -10.19
CA LEU A 250 -18.55 13.46 -8.84
C LEU A 250 -17.77 12.22 -8.38
N GLY A 251 -17.26 12.26 -7.15
CA GLY A 251 -16.41 11.20 -6.60
C GLY A 251 -16.58 11.09 -5.09
N ILE A 252 -16.45 9.86 -4.57
CA ILE A 252 -16.61 9.59 -3.13
C ILE A 252 -15.44 10.17 -2.32
N ASP A 253 -14.31 10.40 -2.94
CA ASP A 253 -13.08 10.96 -2.39
C ASP A 253 -13.09 12.49 -2.26
N LEU A 254 -14.08 13.17 -2.83
CA LEU A 254 -14.25 14.62 -2.71
C LEU A 254 -14.68 15.01 -1.29
N SER A 255 -14.36 16.23 -0.85
CA SER A 255 -14.99 16.77 0.36
C SER A 255 -16.50 16.91 0.17
N LEU A 256 -17.28 16.79 1.26
CA LEU A 256 -18.73 16.93 1.19
C LEU A 256 -19.17 18.28 0.62
N ASP A 257 -18.44 19.35 0.95
CA ASP A 257 -18.75 20.69 0.45
C ASP A 257 -18.46 20.80 -1.05
N ALA A 258 -17.31 20.29 -1.52
CA ALA A 258 -17.00 20.26 -2.95
C ALA A 258 -18.01 19.40 -3.73
N LEU A 259 -18.47 18.30 -3.13
CA LEU A 259 -19.46 17.42 -3.75
C LEU A 259 -20.83 18.11 -3.83
N ARG A 260 -21.27 18.80 -2.76
CA ARG A 260 -22.49 19.63 -2.77
C ARG A 260 -22.44 20.70 -3.86
N GLU A 261 -21.39 21.52 -3.86
CA GLU A 261 -21.24 22.61 -4.81
C GLU A 261 -21.24 22.12 -6.26
N ARG A 262 -20.56 21.00 -6.54
CA ARG A 262 -20.56 20.38 -7.86
C ARG A 262 -21.93 19.84 -8.23
N THR A 263 -22.58 19.10 -7.34
CA THR A 263 -23.92 18.56 -7.59
C THR A 263 -24.93 19.68 -7.87
N GLU A 264 -24.88 20.79 -7.12
CA GLU A 264 -25.73 21.96 -7.37
C GLU A 264 -25.50 22.58 -8.75
N SER A 265 -24.24 22.81 -9.13
CA SER A 265 -23.90 23.36 -10.45
C SER A 265 -24.31 22.42 -11.59
N LEU A 266 -24.08 21.11 -11.42
CA LEU A 266 -24.50 20.10 -12.39
C LEU A 266 -26.03 20.05 -12.53
N GLN A 267 -26.76 20.17 -11.41
CA GLN A 267 -28.22 20.18 -11.43
C GLN A 267 -28.76 21.39 -12.20
N ARG A 268 -28.26 22.60 -11.89
CA ARG A 268 -28.64 23.82 -12.61
C ARG A 268 -28.31 23.74 -14.09
N PHE A 269 -27.15 23.21 -14.45
CA PHE A 269 -26.79 23.03 -15.86
C PHE A 269 -27.72 22.02 -16.55
N ALA A 270 -28.00 20.88 -15.91
CA ALA A 270 -28.88 19.85 -16.45
C ALA A 270 -30.32 20.33 -16.66
N GLU A 271 -30.80 21.28 -15.85
CA GLU A 271 -32.13 21.92 -16.01
C GLU A 271 -32.27 22.68 -17.34
N HIS A 272 -31.16 23.19 -17.90
CA HIS A 272 -31.14 23.95 -19.15
C HIS A 272 -30.87 23.08 -20.40
N LEU A 273 -30.50 21.81 -20.23
CA LEU A 273 -30.38 20.85 -21.34
C LEU A 273 -31.77 20.38 -21.80
N HIS A 274 -31.99 20.14 -23.08
CA HIS A 274 -33.33 19.86 -23.61
C HIS A 274 -33.76 18.40 -23.38
N ASP A 275 -32.87 17.43 -23.58
CA ASP A 275 -33.14 15.99 -23.43
C ASP A 275 -32.22 15.36 -22.36
N ALA A 276 -32.40 15.78 -21.12
CA ALA A 276 -31.55 15.40 -19.99
C ALA A 276 -32.32 14.78 -18.81
N GLY A 277 -33.50 14.20 -19.05
CA GLY A 277 -34.36 13.65 -17.99
C GLY A 277 -33.63 12.66 -17.07
N GLU A 278 -32.96 11.66 -17.65
CA GLU A 278 -32.18 10.70 -16.87
C GLU A 278 -31.04 11.38 -16.09
N ALA A 279 -30.29 12.28 -16.73
CA ALA A 279 -29.21 12.98 -16.05
C ALA A 279 -29.69 13.81 -14.85
N ARG A 280 -30.81 14.53 -15.01
CA ARG A 280 -31.46 15.28 -13.93
C ARG A 280 -31.88 14.36 -12.78
N ASP A 281 -32.51 13.23 -13.08
CA ASP A 281 -32.95 12.27 -12.06
C ASP A 281 -31.77 11.67 -11.29
N ARG A 282 -30.69 11.31 -11.97
CA ARG A 282 -29.46 10.77 -11.35
C ARG A 282 -28.75 11.81 -10.49
N ILE A 283 -28.61 13.05 -10.96
CA ILE A 283 -28.00 14.14 -10.20
C ILE A 283 -28.87 14.47 -8.97
N ARG A 284 -30.19 14.52 -9.12
CA ARG A 284 -31.13 14.72 -8.01
C ARG A 284 -31.00 13.63 -6.96
N ALA A 285 -30.91 12.36 -7.36
CA ALA A 285 -30.69 11.24 -6.44
C ALA A 285 -29.38 11.40 -5.64
N VAL A 286 -28.32 11.92 -6.26
CA VAL A 286 -27.08 12.27 -5.55
C VAL A 286 -27.33 13.39 -4.53
N ALA A 287 -28.01 14.47 -4.92
CA ALA A 287 -28.33 15.60 -4.04
C ALA A 287 -29.15 15.18 -2.81
N GLU A 288 -30.13 14.29 -3.01
CA GLU A 288 -30.96 13.71 -1.94
C GLU A 288 -30.10 12.91 -0.95
N ARG A 289 -29.18 12.06 -1.44
CA ARG A 289 -28.26 11.28 -0.60
C ARG A 289 -27.26 12.14 0.16
N ILE A 290 -26.82 13.25 -0.44
CA ILE A 290 -25.99 14.24 0.27
C ILE A 290 -26.79 14.86 1.41
N SER A 291 -28.03 15.27 1.15
CA SER A 291 -28.91 15.92 2.13
C SER A 291 -29.32 14.97 3.26
N ALA A 292 -29.52 13.69 2.95
CA ALA A 292 -29.80 12.64 3.94
C ALA A 292 -28.58 12.26 4.81
N GLY A 293 -27.37 12.75 4.47
CA GLY A 293 -26.14 12.40 5.16
C GLY A 293 -25.59 11.01 4.83
N ASP A 294 -26.18 10.31 3.87
CA ASP A 294 -25.75 8.98 3.45
C ASP A 294 -24.37 9.02 2.78
N LEU A 295 -24.05 10.07 2.03
CA LEU A 295 -22.72 10.21 1.46
C LEU A 295 -21.65 10.46 2.52
N ALA A 296 -21.94 11.20 3.59
CA ALA A 296 -21.00 11.39 4.69
C ALA A 296 -20.66 10.04 5.36
N LYS A 297 -21.69 9.20 5.58
CA LYS A 297 -21.51 7.84 6.08
C LYS A 297 -20.72 6.98 5.10
N ALA A 298 -20.99 7.07 3.80
CA ALA A 298 -20.28 6.31 2.78
C ALA A 298 -18.80 6.67 2.72
N GLN A 299 -18.47 7.96 2.80
CA GLN A 299 -17.08 8.42 2.84
C GLN A 299 -16.34 7.93 4.07
N ASP A 300 -17.00 7.95 5.24
CA ASP A 300 -16.40 7.47 6.47
C ASP A 300 -16.20 5.95 6.47
N ALA A 301 -17.19 5.20 5.98
CA ALA A 301 -17.08 3.77 5.79
C ALA A 301 -15.98 3.40 4.78
N ASP A 302 -15.91 4.09 3.64
CA ASP A 302 -14.88 3.88 2.63
C ASP A 302 -13.46 4.05 3.19
N ARG A 303 -13.25 5.13 3.97
CA ARG A 303 -11.97 5.34 4.68
C ARG A 303 -11.70 4.21 5.67
N GLY A 304 -12.71 3.80 6.45
CA GLY A 304 -12.60 2.69 7.40
C GLY A 304 -12.17 1.39 6.72
N TYR A 305 -12.81 1.02 5.62
CA TYR A 305 -12.46 -0.18 4.85
C TYR A 305 -11.08 -0.09 4.20
N ARG A 306 -10.68 1.07 3.68
CA ARG A 306 -9.33 1.26 3.12
C ARG A 306 -8.21 1.18 4.16
N VAL A 307 -8.43 1.71 5.36
CA VAL A 307 -7.41 1.77 6.42
C VAL A 307 -7.32 0.46 7.20
N SER A 308 -8.46 -0.12 7.57
CA SER A 308 -8.53 -1.27 8.47
C SER A 308 -8.85 -2.59 7.75
N GLY A 309 -9.22 -2.55 6.47
CA GLY A 309 -9.42 -3.72 5.62
C GLY A 309 -10.36 -4.75 6.27
N GLU A 310 -9.83 -5.97 6.41
CA GLU A 310 -10.56 -7.09 6.99
C GLU A 310 -11.07 -6.84 8.41
N ALA A 311 -10.33 -6.09 9.23
CA ALA A 311 -10.77 -5.78 10.59
C ALA A 311 -12.01 -4.88 10.58
N ALA A 312 -12.14 -3.96 9.61
CA ALA A 312 -13.35 -3.14 9.44
C ALA A 312 -14.54 -3.99 8.95
N ARG A 313 -14.31 -5.00 8.11
CA ARG A 313 -15.36 -5.97 7.71
C ARG A 313 -15.86 -6.76 8.91
N ARG A 314 -14.94 -7.32 9.70
CA ARG A 314 -15.29 -8.01 10.95
C ARG A 314 -16.00 -7.10 11.94
N ALA A 315 -15.61 -5.82 12.03
CA ALA A 315 -16.30 -4.86 12.88
C ALA A 315 -17.74 -4.61 12.41
N TRP A 316 -17.96 -4.51 11.10
CA TRP A 316 -19.29 -4.38 10.51
C TRP A 316 -20.17 -5.60 10.81
N GLU A 317 -19.63 -6.79 10.59
CA GLU A 317 -20.29 -8.09 10.79
C GLU A 317 -20.50 -8.46 12.26
N GLY A 318 -19.85 -7.76 13.20
CA GLY A 318 -19.90 -8.07 14.63
C GLY A 318 -19.00 -9.22 15.05
N THR A 319 -18.04 -9.61 14.21
CA THR A 319 -17.09 -10.71 14.44
C THR A 319 -15.71 -10.22 14.92
N LEU A 320 -15.51 -8.90 15.05
CA LEU A 320 -14.26 -8.32 15.57
C LEU A 320 -14.04 -8.65 17.05
N ASP A 321 -15.08 -8.55 17.89
CA ASP A 321 -14.97 -8.84 19.33
C ASP A 321 -14.54 -10.30 19.61
N PRO A 322 -15.12 -11.33 18.93
CA PRO A 322 -14.60 -12.68 18.97
C PRO A 322 -13.11 -12.79 18.60
N ALA A 323 -12.68 -12.09 17.54
CA ALA A 323 -11.28 -12.12 17.10
C ALA A 323 -10.33 -11.48 18.13
N ILE A 324 -10.74 -10.37 18.76
CA ILE A 324 -9.97 -9.75 19.86
C ILE A 324 -9.81 -10.74 21.02
N ARG A 325 -10.88 -11.43 21.41
CA ARG A 325 -10.85 -12.43 22.49
C ARG A 325 -9.96 -13.63 22.16
N GLU A 326 -9.89 -14.03 20.90
CA GLU A 326 -8.98 -15.09 20.44
C GLU A 326 -7.51 -14.66 20.64
N VAL A 327 -7.16 -13.47 20.15
CA VAL A 327 -5.81 -12.90 20.34
C VAL A 327 -5.46 -12.74 21.83
N GLU A 328 -6.42 -12.35 22.67
CA GLU A 328 -6.21 -12.26 24.12
C GLU A 328 -5.93 -13.61 24.77
N ARG A 329 -6.63 -14.68 24.34
CA ARG A 329 -6.37 -16.04 24.83
C ARG A 329 -4.99 -16.53 24.41
N ASP A 330 -4.58 -16.28 23.17
CA ASP A 330 -3.26 -16.65 22.67
C ASP A 330 -2.15 -15.88 23.39
N LEU A 331 -2.39 -14.59 23.66
CA LEU A 331 -1.49 -13.76 24.44
C LEU A 331 -1.33 -14.29 25.87
N ASP A 332 -2.43 -14.65 26.54
CA ASP A 332 -2.41 -15.23 27.88
C ASP A 332 -1.68 -16.57 27.91
N ARG A 333 -1.83 -17.39 26.86
CA ARG A 333 -1.12 -18.66 26.72
C ARG A 333 0.38 -18.44 26.56
N ALA A 334 0.80 -17.60 25.62
CA ALA A 334 2.20 -17.28 25.40
C ALA A 334 2.85 -16.66 26.64
N ALA A 335 2.13 -15.79 27.36
CA ALA A 335 2.60 -15.20 28.61
C ALA A 335 2.77 -16.23 29.73
N LYS A 336 1.86 -17.21 29.85
CA LYS A 336 1.99 -18.33 30.79
C LYS A 336 3.18 -19.22 30.43
N ASP A 337 3.36 -19.52 29.15
CA ASP A 337 4.48 -20.30 28.66
C ASP A 337 5.80 -19.60 29.01
N LEU A 338 5.93 -18.29 28.73
CA LEU A 338 7.11 -17.51 29.10
C LEU A 338 7.34 -17.46 30.63
N ALA A 339 6.28 -17.29 31.42
CA ALA A 339 6.38 -17.22 32.89
C ALA A 339 6.80 -18.56 33.52
N SER A 340 6.50 -19.68 32.85
CA SER A 340 6.95 -21.01 33.28
C SER A 340 8.45 -21.27 33.01
N LEU A 341 9.06 -20.45 32.14
CA LEU A 341 10.46 -20.54 31.77
C LEU A 341 11.35 -19.68 32.68
N SER A 342 12.54 -20.18 33.00
CA SER A 342 13.56 -19.41 33.73
C SER A 342 14.27 -18.45 32.80
N PRO A 343 14.45 -17.16 33.16
CA PRO A 343 15.21 -16.23 32.34
C PRO A 343 16.61 -16.78 32.00
N PRO A 344 17.07 -16.73 30.74
CA PRO A 344 18.34 -17.35 30.33
C PRO A 344 19.58 -16.84 31.08
N ASP A 345 19.53 -15.62 31.59
CA ASP A 345 20.62 -15.02 32.38
C ASP A 345 20.80 -15.68 33.75
N ARG A 346 19.77 -16.38 34.26
CA ARG A 346 19.84 -17.16 35.51
C ARG A 346 20.39 -18.57 35.32
N LEU A 347 20.59 -19.01 34.07
CA LEU A 347 21.04 -20.36 33.72
C LEU A 347 22.53 -20.41 33.30
N ALA A 348 23.19 -19.25 33.21
CA ALA A 348 24.55 -19.10 32.68
C ALA A 348 25.66 -19.47 33.68
#